data_AF-A0A529YAQ6-F1
#
_entry.id   AF-A0A529YAQ6-F1
#
_cell.length_a   1.000
_cell.length_b   1.000
_cell.length_c   1.000
_cell.angle_alpha   90.00
_cell.angle_beta   90.00
_cell.angle_gamma   90.00
#
_symmetry.space_group_name_H-M   'P 1'
#
loop_
_entity.id
_entity.type
_entity.pdbx_description
1 polymer ?
#
loop_
_entity_poly.entity_id
_entity_poly.type
_entity_poly.pdbx_seq_one_letter_code
_entity_poly.pdbx_strand_id
1 'polypeptide(L)'
;MRNLAEKWPAAPDFAKATLSKDGVIVRTVGGLNQLLVSGDLAAWSKASGLAGEGVGAGAVASGDTYMVRIARDRLLAVGEQPFPIAAGWHAAGFAVTVMDAELHVFEIKGPELDRLI
;
A
#
# COMPACT_ATOMS: atom_id res chain seq x y z
N MET A 1 -19.18 22.97 26.67
CA MET A 1 -17.93 22.71 25.93
C MET A 1 -18.28 22.63 24.45
N ARG A 2 -17.56 23.30 23.54
CA ARG A 2 -17.89 23.34 22.11
C ARG A 2 -17.39 22.06 21.42
N ASN A 3 -18.24 21.41 20.61
CA ASN A 3 -17.82 20.30 19.77
C ASN A 3 -16.97 20.81 18.61
N LEU A 4 -15.68 20.49 18.60
CA LEU A 4 -14.76 20.94 17.55
C LEU A 4 -14.86 20.11 16.26
N ALA A 5 -15.57 18.98 16.27
CA ALA A 5 -15.77 18.17 15.07
C ALA A 5 -16.72 18.84 14.06
N GLU A 6 -17.68 19.63 14.53
CA GLU A 6 -18.69 20.32 13.71
C GLU A 6 -18.14 21.42 12.79
N LYS A 7 -16.86 21.80 12.94
CA LYS A 7 -16.22 22.79 12.05
C LYS A 7 -15.78 22.20 10.72
N TRP A 8 -15.70 20.87 10.62
CA TRP A 8 -15.26 20.18 9.43
C TRP A 8 -16.47 19.65 8.66
N PRO A 9 -16.45 19.68 7.31
CA PRO A 9 -17.40 18.93 6.52
C PRO A 9 -17.38 17.45 6.90
N ALA A 10 -18.52 16.78 6.77
CA ALA A 10 -18.57 15.34 6.91
C ALA A 10 -17.59 14.69 5.92
N ALA A 11 -16.82 13.69 6.39
CA ALA A 11 -16.00 12.90 5.51
C ALA A 11 -16.88 12.23 4.44
N PRO A 12 -16.43 12.20 3.18
CA PRO A 12 -17.17 11.49 2.13
C PRO A 12 -17.24 10.00 2.45
N ASP A 13 -18.29 9.34 1.95
CA ASP A 13 -18.33 7.88 1.89
C ASP A 13 -17.28 7.40 0.87
N PHE A 14 -16.06 7.14 1.35
CA PHE A 14 -14.91 6.79 0.50
C PHE A 14 -15.12 5.51 -0.32
N ALA A 15 -16.04 4.63 0.09
CA ALA A 15 -16.39 3.44 -0.68
C ALA A 15 -17.19 3.76 -1.96
N LYS A 16 -17.81 4.95 -2.02
CA LYS A 16 -18.64 5.40 -3.16
C LYS A 16 -18.09 6.65 -3.84
N ALA A 17 -17.31 7.46 -3.11
CA ALA A 17 -16.75 8.69 -3.63
C ALA A 17 -15.81 8.42 -4.81
N THR A 18 -16.02 9.16 -5.89
CA THR A 18 -15.17 9.12 -7.09
C THR A 18 -14.92 10.54 -7.55
N LEU A 19 -13.67 10.88 -7.84
CA LEU A 19 -13.32 12.12 -8.55
C LEU A 19 -13.23 11.79 -10.04
N SER A 20 -13.87 12.60 -10.87
CA SER A 20 -13.82 12.45 -12.33
C SER A 20 -13.66 13.82 -12.96
N LYS A 21 -12.58 14.02 -13.70
CA LYS A 21 -12.30 15.27 -14.40
C LYS A 21 -11.32 15.02 -15.54
N ASP A 22 -11.55 15.68 -16.68
CA ASP A 22 -10.65 15.70 -17.85
C ASP A 22 -10.15 14.31 -18.27
N GLY A 23 -11.05 13.32 -18.28
CA GLY A 23 -10.72 11.94 -18.66
C GLY A 23 -9.99 11.12 -17.61
N VAL A 24 -9.72 11.65 -16.41
CA VAL A 24 -9.13 10.93 -15.27
C VAL A 24 -10.20 10.63 -14.22
N ILE A 25 -10.18 9.39 -13.73
CA ILE A 25 -11.04 8.91 -12.65
C ILE A 25 -10.16 8.46 -11.48
N VAL A 26 -10.46 8.94 -10.28
CA VAL A 26 -9.81 8.54 -9.02
C VAL A 26 -10.84 7.97 -8.06
N ARG A 27 -10.54 6.80 -7.49
CA ARG A 27 -11.35 6.19 -6.43
C ARG A 27 -10.46 5.57 -5.35
N THR A 28 -11.01 5.41 -4.15
CA THR A 28 -10.35 4.65 -3.09
C THR A 28 -10.33 3.16 -3.43
N VAL A 29 -9.24 2.49 -3.08
CA VAL A 29 -9.16 1.02 -3.03
C VAL A 29 -9.06 0.62 -1.55
N GLY A 30 -10.07 -0.12 -1.09
CA GLY A 30 -10.11 -0.66 0.27
C GLY A 30 -9.81 -2.15 0.30
N GLY A 31 -9.63 -2.69 1.50
CA GLY A 31 -9.46 -4.13 1.73
C GLY A 31 -8.08 -4.69 1.39
N LEU A 32 -7.10 -3.83 1.12
CA LEU A 32 -5.71 -4.24 0.91
C LEU A 32 -4.99 -4.42 2.23
N ASN A 33 -4.24 -5.51 2.35
CA ASN A 33 -3.28 -5.75 3.41
C ASN A 33 -1.93 -5.18 2.96
N GLN A 34 -1.30 -4.38 3.81
CA GLN A 34 -0.04 -3.71 3.51
C GLN A 34 0.95 -3.97 4.63
N LEU A 35 2.14 -4.49 4.28
CA LEU A 35 3.25 -4.66 5.21
C LEU A 35 4.46 -3.87 4.71
N LEU A 36 4.99 -3.00 5.56
CA LEU A 36 6.33 -2.44 5.37
C LEU A 36 7.34 -3.40 6.00
N VAL A 37 8.27 -3.88 5.18
CA VAL A 37 9.36 -4.75 5.62
C VAL A 37 10.67 -3.99 5.56
N SER A 38 11.45 -4.05 6.63
CA SER A 38 12.75 -3.38 6.74
C SER A 38 13.84 -4.35 7.21
N GLY A 39 15.07 -4.22 6.68
CA GLY A 39 16.23 -5.01 7.09
C GLY A 39 16.62 -6.09 6.07
N ASP A 40 16.87 -7.32 6.53
CA ASP A 40 17.27 -8.43 5.66
C ASP A 40 16.09 -8.94 4.81
N LEU A 41 16.01 -8.44 3.58
CA LEU A 41 14.95 -8.80 2.62
C LEU A 41 15.04 -10.25 2.13
N ALA A 42 16.23 -10.85 2.13
CA ALA A 42 16.41 -12.25 1.74
C ALA A 42 15.87 -13.18 2.85
N ALA A 43 16.16 -12.85 4.12
CA ALA A 43 15.59 -13.53 5.27
C ALA A 43 14.06 -13.39 5.31
N TRP A 44 13.54 -12.20 5.03
CA TRP A 44 12.10 -11.97 4.88
C TRP A 44 11.48 -12.85 3.80
N SER A 45 12.04 -12.87 2.59
CA SER A 45 11.51 -13.64 1.45
C SER A 45 11.43 -15.13 1.80
N LYS A 46 12.47 -15.66 2.45
CA LYS A 46 12.49 -17.04 2.94
C LYS A 46 11.43 -17.29 4.03
N ALA A 47 11.26 -16.38 4.97
CA ALA A 47 10.32 -16.54 6.09
C ALA A 47 8.85 -16.41 5.66
N SER A 48 8.56 -15.49 4.74
CA SER A 48 7.20 -15.21 4.24
C SER A 48 6.74 -16.21 3.17
N GLY A 49 7.68 -16.91 2.51
CA GLY A 49 7.38 -17.72 1.32
C GLY A 49 7.08 -16.89 0.07
N LEU A 50 7.19 -15.57 0.14
CA LEU A 50 7.02 -14.67 -0.99
C LEU A 50 8.36 -14.45 -1.70
N ALA A 51 8.43 -14.88 -2.95
CA ALA A 51 9.65 -14.74 -3.74
C ALA A 51 9.84 -13.31 -4.26
N GLY A 52 11.06 -12.79 -4.12
CA GLY A 52 11.51 -11.57 -4.81
C GLY A 52 11.87 -10.41 -3.88
N GLU A 53 12.71 -9.50 -4.38
CA GLU A 53 13.15 -8.28 -3.67
C GLU A 53 12.16 -7.11 -3.81
N GLY A 54 11.02 -7.33 -4.48
CA GLY A 54 10.12 -6.30 -4.96
C GLY A 54 10.64 -5.59 -6.22
N VAL A 55 9.71 -5.04 -7.01
CA VAL A 55 10.08 -4.26 -8.19
C VAL A 55 10.60 -2.88 -7.79
N GLY A 56 11.62 -2.39 -8.49
CA GLY A 56 12.22 -1.07 -8.22
C GLY A 56 11.53 0.07 -8.96
N ALA A 57 12.11 1.27 -8.85
CA ALA A 57 11.62 2.46 -9.54
C ALA A 57 11.50 2.25 -11.06
N GLY A 58 10.38 2.67 -11.63
CA GLY A 58 10.09 2.58 -13.07
C GLY A 58 9.59 1.21 -13.55
N ALA A 59 9.56 0.19 -12.68
CA ALA A 59 8.96 -1.10 -12.98
C ALA A 59 7.52 -1.18 -12.46
N VAL A 60 6.69 -1.99 -13.13
CA VAL A 60 5.29 -2.21 -12.75
C VAL A 60 5.18 -3.47 -11.91
N ALA A 61 4.61 -3.34 -10.71
CA ALA A 61 4.22 -4.48 -9.87
C ALA A 61 2.83 -4.96 -10.27
N SER A 62 2.58 -6.27 -10.28
CA SER A 62 1.29 -6.84 -10.68
C SER A 62 0.98 -8.16 -9.97
N GLY A 63 -0.27 -8.59 -10.06
CA GLY A 63 -0.81 -9.79 -9.41
C GLY A 63 -1.54 -9.49 -8.09
N ASP A 64 -2.16 -10.52 -7.51
CA ASP A 64 -2.98 -10.42 -6.29
C ASP A 64 -2.15 -10.15 -5.03
N THR A 65 -0.85 -10.42 -5.12
CA THR A 65 0.15 -10.09 -4.11
C THR A 65 1.40 -9.61 -4.81
N TYR A 66 1.84 -8.41 -4.50
CA TYR A 66 2.99 -7.79 -5.13
C TYR A 66 3.85 -7.06 -4.11
N MET A 67 5.11 -6.82 -4.50
CA MET A 67 6.08 -6.14 -3.66
C MET A 67 6.72 -5.01 -4.44
N VAL A 68 6.75 -3.83 -3.83
CA VAL A 68 7.42 -2.64 -4.35
C VAL A 68 8.62 -2.34 -3.47
N ARG A 69 9.81 -2.25 -4.06
CA ARG A 69 11.02 -1.90 -3.34
C ARG A 69 11.14 -0.38 -3.22
N ILE A 70 11.10 0.11 -1.99
CA ILE A 70 11.09 1.56 -1.70
C ILE A 70 12.46 2.05 -1.20
N ALA A 71 13.33 1.15 -0.75
CA ALA A 71 14.73 1.43 -0.44
C ALA A 71 15.60 0.18 -0.58
N ARG A 72 16.92 0.31 -0.38
CA ARG A 72 17.86 -0.82 -0.47
C ARG A 72 17.47 -1.99 0.45
N ASP A 73 16.99 -1.67 1.65
CA ASP A 73 16.65 -2.61 2.72
C ASP A 73 15.16 -2.56 3.07
N ARG A 74 14.31 -1.98 2.20
CA ARG A 74 12.88 -1.84 2.46
C ARG A 74 12.01 -2.15 1.25
N LEU A 75 10.93 -2.87 1.51
CA LEU A 75 9.86 -3.12 0.55
C LEU A 75 8.49 -2.93 1.20
N LEU A 76 7.51 -2.58 0.37
CA LEU A 76 6.09 -2.61 0.71
C LEU A 76 5.49 -3.85 0.04
N ALA A 77 5.02 -4.81 0.84
CA ALA A 77 4.24 -5.94 0.36
C ALA A 77 2.74 -5.58 0.44
N VAL A 78 2.02 -5.79 -0.66
CA VAL A 78 0.60 -5.48 -0.79
C VAL A 78 -0.13 -6.70 -1.31
N GLY A 79 -1.29 -7.03 -0.73
CA GLY A 79 -2.13 -8.12 -1.19
C GLY A 79 -3.56 -8.04 -0.70
N GLU A 80 -4.46 -8.77 -1.37
CA GLU A 80 -5.87 -8.83 -0.97
C GLU A 80 -6.10 -9.69 0.27
N GLN A 81 -5.19 -10.63 0.56
CA GLN A 81 -5.25 -11.51 1.72
C GLN A 81 -4.19 -11.13 2.76
N PRO A 82 -4.47 -11.37 4.06
CA PRO A 82 -3.47 -11.18 5.10
C PRO A 82 -2.23 -12.05 4.86
N PHE A 83 -1.07 -11.47 5.10
CA PHE A 83 0.19 -12.18 4.99
C PHE A 83 0.39 -13.13 6.19
N PRO A 84 0.85 -14.36 5.99
CA PRO A 84 1.03 -15.35 7.06
C PRO A 84 2.33 -15.13 7.85
N ILE A 85 2.59 -13.89 8.27
CA ILE A 85 3.81 -13.50 8.98
C ILE A 85 3.51 -12.44 10.02
N ALA A 86 4.03 -12.65 11.23
CA ALA A 86 3.77 -11.77 12.35
C ALA A 86 4.44 -10.39 12.16
N ALA A 87 3.76 -9.35 12.63
CA ALA A 87 4.35 -8.03 12.79
C ALA A 87 5.43 -8.02 13.89
N GLY A 88 6.34 -7.05 13.84
CA GLY A 88 7.41 -6.84 14.81
C GLY A 88 8.79 -7.24 14.30
N TRP A 89 9.74 -7.31 15.23
CA TRP A 89 11.12 -7.72 14.96
C TRP A 89 11.23 -9.23 14.84
N HIS A 90 11.90 -9.70 13.79
CA HIS A 90 12.26 -11.09 13.58
C HIS A 90 13.75 -11.29 13.82
N ALA A 91 14.11 -12.33 14.57
CA ALA A 91 15.50 -12.64 14.92
C ALA A 91 16.42 -12.86 13.70
N ALA A 92 15.83 -13.14 12.53
CA ALA A 92 16.53 -13.26 11.26
C ALA A 92 16.97 -11.92 10.64
N GLY A 93 16.76 -10.79 11.33
CA GLY A 93 17.33 -9.49 10.95
C GLY A 93 16.42 -8.59 10.14
N PHE A 94 15.11 -8.80 10.19
CA PHE A 94 14.11 -7.95 9.54
C PHE A 94 12.98 -7.57 10.50
N ALA A 95 12.30 -6.47 10.20
CA ALA A 95 11.12 -5.99 10.90
C ALA A 95 9.94 -5.95 9.95
N VAL A 96 8.75 -6.25 10.47
CA VAL A 96 7.48 -6.18 9.75
C VAL A 96 6.58 -5.17 10.45
N THR A 97 6.11 -4.17 9.72
CA THR A 97 5.16 -3.17 10.23
C THR A 97 3.86 -3.25 9.42
N VAL A 98 2.73 -3.34 10.12
CA VAL A 98 1.40 -3.31 9.50
C VAL A 98 1.10 -1.87 9.08
N MET A 99 0.72 -1.69 7.82
CA MET A 99 0.53 -0.39 7.16
C MET A 99 -0.84 -0.24 6.50
N ASP A 100 -1.73 -1.22 6.67
CA ASP A 100 -3.04 -1.29 6.00
C ASP A 100 -3.96 -0.10 6.34
N ALA A 101 -3.86 0.43 7.56
CA ALA A 101 -4.56 1.63 8.00
C ALA A 101 -3.71 2.92 7.93
N GLU A 102 -2.41 2.82 7.61
CA GLU A 102 -1.52 3.97 7.52
C GLU A 102 -1.55 4.60 6.12
N LEU A 103 -1.62 3.77 5.09
CA LEU A 103 -1.60 4.21 3.69
C LEU A 103 -2.99 4.07 3.05
N HIS A 104 -3.56 5.21 2.67
CA HIS A 104 -4.78 5.24 1.86
C HIS A 104 -4.44 5.00 0.39
N VAL A 105 -5.04 3.98 -0.22
CA VAL A 105 -4.74 3.60 -1.60
C VAL A 105 -5.77 4.18 -2.57
N PHE A 106 -5.29 4.76 -3.66
CA PHE A 106 -6.12 5.27 -4.74
C PHE A 106 -5.87 4.49 -6.03
N GLU A 107 -6.94 4.09 -6.71
CA GLU A 107 -6.88 3.73 -8.13
C GLU A 107 -7.09 5.00 -8.94
N ILE A 108 -6.15 5.27 -9.84
CA ILE A 108 -6.22 6.36 -10.81
C ILE A 108 -6.20 5.73 -12.20
N LYS A 109 -7.18 6.04 -13.03
CA LYS A 109 -7.27 5.51 -14.41
C LYS A 109 -7.83 6.53 -15.37
N GLY A 110 -7.56 6.32 -16.65
CA GLY A 110 -8.14 7.11 -17.74
C GLY A 110 -7.13 7.42 -18.85
N PRO A 111 -7.61 7.83 -20.05
CA PRO A 111 -6.75 8.14 -21.19
C PRO A 111 -5.78 9.31 -20.94
N GLU A 112 -6.09 10.21 -20.00
CA GLU A 112 -5.26 11.39 -19.70
C GLU A 112 -4.38 11.19 -18.46
N LEU A 113 -4.20 9.94 -17.99
CA LEU A 113 -3.42 9.62 -16.79
C LEU A 113 -1.96 10.12 -16.88
N ASP A 114 -1.34 9.99 -18.04
CA ASP A 114 0.06 10.36 -18.26
C ASP A 114 0.34 11.86 -18.06
N ARG A 115 -0.70 12.71 -18.02
CA ARG A 115 -0.56 14.14 -17.72
C ARG A 115 -0.44 14.46 -16.23
N LEU A 116 -0.70 13.49 -15.35
CA LEU A 116 -0.69 13.67 -13.90
C LEU A 116 0.68 13.37 -13.26
N ILE A 117 1.53 12.59 -13.93
CA ILE A 117 2.76 11.96 -13.40
C ILE A 117 4.02 12.59 -13.97
#